data_AF-A0A943LC30-F1
#
_entry.id   AF-A0A943LC30-F1
#
_cell.length_a   1.000
_cell.length_b   1.000
_cell.length_c   1.000
_cell.angle_alpha   90.00
_cell.angle_beta   90.00
_cell.angle_gamma   90.00
#
_symmetry.space_group_name_H-M   'P 1'
#
loop_
_entity.id
_entity.type
_entity.pdbx_description
1 polymer ?
#
loop_
_entity_poly.entity_id
_entity_poly.type
_entity_poly.pdbx_seq_one_letter_code
_entity_poly.pdbx_strand_id
1 'polypeptide(L)' 'MSKSLLSRFKKIYEEGTGLKVTRSNLDKNGNLTVGIVNSEGKELFYLNVREYPNGEIYWF' A
#
# COMPACT_ATOMS: atom_id res chain seq x y z
N MET A 1 19.25 -3.27 -4.20
CA MET A 1 18.12 -2.37 -4.57
C MET A 1 17.07 -2.46 -3.48
N SER A 2 16.78 -1.35 -2.77
CA SER A 2 15.66 -1.30 -1.83
C SER A 2 14.35 -1.43 -2.61
N LYS A 3 13.48 -2.38 -2.23
CA LYS A 3 12.13 -2.48 -2.82
C LYS A 3 11.33 -1.22 -2.49
N SER A 4 10.54 -0.71 -3.44
CA SER A 4 9.72 0.48 -3.23
C SER A 4 8.74 0.28 -2.06
N LEU A 5 8.32 1.38 -1.42
CA LEU A 5 7.31 1.34 -0.35
C LEU A 5 6.06 0.57 -0.80
N LEU A 6 5.61 0.80 -2.04
CA LEU A 6 4.50 0.08 -2.65
C LEU A 6 4.72 -1.44 -2.71
N SER A 7 5.91 -1.88 -3.16
CA SER A 7 6.20 -3.31 -3.25
C SER A 7 6.22 -4.00 -1.89
N ARG A 8 6.71 -3.32 -0.85
CA ARG A 8 6.72 -3.86 0.51
C ARG A 8 5.32 -3.87 1.12
N PHE A 9 4.56 -2.80 0.93
CA PHE A 9 3.16 -2.74 1.35
C PHE A 9 2.31 -3.83 0.68
N LYS A 10 2.40 -3.99 -0.65
CA LYS A 10 1.70 -5.05 -1.39
C LYS A 10 2.00 -6.44 -0.83
N LYS A 11 3.27 -6.72 -0.53
CA LYS A 11 3.67 -8.00 0.05
C LYS A 11 2.94 -8.28 1.37
N ILE A 12 2.93 -7.31 2.29
CA ILE A 12 2.30 -7.48 3.60
C ILE A 12 0.78 -7.55 3.48
N TYR A 13 0.20 -6.65 2.69
CA TYR A 13 -1.24 -6.45 2.65
C TYR A 13 -1.97 -7.50 1.80
N GLU A 14 -1.45 -7.80 0.59
CA GLU A 14 -2.12 -8.72 -0.34
C GLU A 14 -1.94 -10.19 0.08
N GLU A 15 -0.78 -10.58 0.66
CA GLU A 15 -0.55 -11.95 1.15
C GLU A 15 -1.45 -12.29 2.36
N GLY A 16 -1.85 -11.30 3.17
CA GLY A 16 -2.57 -11.52 4.43
C GLY A 16 -4.09 -11.36 4.38
N THR A 17 -4.67 -10.74 3.34
CA THR A 17 -6.07 -10.28 3.37
C THR A 17 -6.95 -10.76 2.22
N GLY A 18 -6.37 -11.29 1.14
CA GLY A 18 -7.11 -11.59 -0.10
C GLY A 18 -7.60 -10.34 -0.86
N LEU A 19 -7.28 -9.15 -0.37
CA LEU A 19 -7.51 -7.88 -1.04
C LEU A 19 -6.33 -7.55 -1.97
N LYS A 20 -6.56 -6.68 -2.95
CA LYS A 20 -5.52 -6.24 -3.89
C LYS A 20 -5.40 -4.73 -3.94
N VAL A 21 -4.19 -4.25 -4.19
CA VAL A 21 -3.92 -2.84 -4.47
C VAL A 21 -4.09 -2.60 -5.97
N THR A 22 -5.09 -1.80 -6.35
CA THR A 22 -5.41 -1.50 -7.75
C THR A 22 -4.72 -0.23 -8.28
N ARG A 23 -4.54 0.77 -7.41
CA ARG A 23 -3.94 2.06 -7.75
C ARG A 23 -2.96 2.47 -6.67
N SER A 24 -1.95 3.25 -7.05
CA SER A 24 -0.96 3.79 -6.14
C SER A 24 -0.48 5.15 -6.61
N ASN A 25 -0.33 6.10 -5.69
CA ASN A 25 0.25 7.40 -5.94
C ASN A 25 1.24 7.74 -4.83
N LEU A 26 2.51 7.95 -5.17
CA LEU A 26 3.54 8.37 -4.23
C LEU A 26 3.77 9.88 -4.40
N ASP A 27 3.54 10.66 -3.36
CA ASP A 27 3.77 12.10 -3.40
C ASP A 27 5.27 12.46 -3.21
N LYS A 28 5.59 13.73 -3.43
CA LYS A 28 6.94 14.28 -3.26
C LYS A 28 7.48 14.21 -1.82
N ASN A 29 6.61 13.99 -0.84
CA ASN A 29 6.96 13.88 0.57
C ASN A 29 7.14 12.42 1.01
N GLY A 30 7.00 11.46 0.08
CA GLY A 30 7.11 10.03 0.37
C GLY A 30 5.83 9.40 0.96
N ASN A 31 4.69 10.10 0.93
CA ASN A 31 3.41 9.51 1.32
C ASN A 31 2.83 8.74 0.14
N LEU A 32 2.52 7.47 0.35
CA LEU A 32 1.93 6.59 -0.65
C LEU A 32 0.44 6.45 -0.40
N THR A 33 -0.41 6.88 -1.31
CA THR A 33 -1.85 6.56 -1.27
C THR A 33 -2.11 5.35 -2.16
N VAL A 34 -2.86 4.36 -1.67
CA VAL A 34 -3.23 3.15 -2.40
C VAL A 34 -4.73 2.94 -2.42
N GLY A 35 -5.27 2.47 -3.54
CA GLY A 35 -6.66 2.03 -3.65
C GLY A 35 -6.75 0.52 -3.46
N ILE A 36 -7.70 0.07 -2.64
CA ILE A 36 -7.90 -1.33 -2.26
C ILE A 36 -9.17 -1.88 -2.90
N VAL A 37 -9.07 -3.06 -3.52
CA VAL A 37 -10.19 -3.79 -4.10
C VAL A 37 -10.35 -5.18 -3.47
N ASN A 38 -11.56 -5.72 -3.50
CA ASN A 38 -11.82 -7.12 -3.18
C ASN A 38 -11.41 -8.05 -4.34
N SER A 39 -11.60 -9.37 -4.16
CA SER A 39 -11.32 -10.39 -5.17
C SER A 39 -12.11 -10.23 -6.47
N GLU A 40 -13.25 -9.53 -6.44
CA GLU A 40 -14.10 -9.24 -7.60
C GLU A 40 -13.69 -7.94 -8.32
N GLY A 41 -12.64 -7.25 -7.83
CA GLY A 41 -12.18 -5.98 -8.39
C GLY A 41 -13.02 -4.76 -7.99
N LYS A 42 -13.95 -4.91 -7.04
CA LYS A 42 -14.72 -3.79 -6.51
C LYS A 42 -13.87 -2.97 -5.55
N GLU A 43 -13.79 -1.66 -5.79
CA GLU A 43 -13.12 -0.71 -4.90
C GLU A 43 -13.83 -0.64 -3.56
N LEU A 44 -13.06 -0.79 -2.48
CA LEU A 44 -13.55 -0.76 -1.11
C LEU A 44 -13.22 0.57 -0.45
N PHE A 45 -11.93 0.93 -0.43
CA PHE A 45 -11.42 2.12 0.24
C PHE A 45 -10.00 2.45 -0.22
N TYR A 46 -9.48 3.58 0.26
CA TYR A 46 -8.11 4.01 0.08
C TYR A 46 -7.35 4.00 1.40
N LEU A 47 -6.04 3.75 1.35
CA LEU A 47 -5.16 3.84 2.50
C LEU A 47 -4.01 4.81 2.21
N ASN A 48 -3.60 5.55 3.23
CA ASN A 48 -2.35 6.30 3.21
C ASN A 48 -1.28 5.48 3.93
N VAL A 49 -0.23 5.14 3.19
CA VAL A 49 0.89 4.32 3.61
C VAL A 49 2.11 5.21 3.77
N ARG A 50 2.77 5.10 4.92
CA ARG A 50 3.99 5.82 5.26
C ARG A 50 5.05 4.85 5.74
N GLU A 51 6.30 5.21 5.48
CA GLU A 51 7.46 4.51 6.03
C GLU A 51 8.20 5.43 6.98
N TYR A 52 8.42 4.96 8.20
CA TYR A 52 9.22 5.66 9.19
C TYR A 52 10.71 5.39 8.98
N PRO A 53 11.62 6.24 9.49
CA PRO A 53 13.07 6.08 9.31
C PRO A 53 13.64 4.74 9.81
N ASN A 54 12.94 4.07 10.72
CA ASN A 54 13.28 2.73 11.22
C ASN A 54 12.82 1.58 10.30
N GLY A 55 12.20 1.90 9.15
CA GLY A 55 11.66 0.92 8.20
C GLY A 55 10.27 0.38 8.54
N GLU A 56 9.65 0.85 9.62
CA GLU A 56 8.27 0.47 9.95
C GLU A 56 7.29 1.11 8.95
N ILE A 57 6.35 0.29 8.49
CA ILE A 57 5.29 0.72 7.57
C ILE A 57 4.01 0.89 8.37
N TYR A 58 3.44 2.09 8.30
CA TYR A 58 2.15 2.43 8.91
C TYR A 58 1.14 2.77 7.84
N TRP A 59 -0.11 2.36 8.01
CA TRP A 59 -1.21 2.67 7.11
C TRP A 59 -2.50 3.00 7.86
N PHE A 60 -3.28 3.93 7.30
CA PHE A 60 -4.56 4.41 7.85
C PHE A 60 -5.50 4.87 6.75
#